data_AF-A0A9P5X7T8-F1
#
_entry.id   AF-A0A9P5X7T8-F1
#
_cell.length_a   1.000
_cell.length_b   1.000
_cell.length_c   1.000
_cell.angle_alpha   90.00
_cell.angle_beta   90.00
_cell.angle_gamma   90.00
#
_symmetry.space_group_name_H-M   'P 1'
#
loop_
_entity.id
_entity.type
_entity.pdbx_description
1 polymer ?
#
loop_
_entity_poly.entity_id
_entity_poly.type
_entity_poly.pdbx_seq_one_letter_code
_entity_poly.pdbx_strand_id
1 'polypeptide(L)'
;MLLGWSIGCATAISLLSNARLLGQEQHDFLSQYLTKLVLYDPPYSAFGFDSFSSKGYPLLGKTTEEHYTNFRRFVSSYFDHPKDWDGNPAKMDHRGNLEHATCNSWTDEQSNKIFDIKAAVRSEMPAVGGPLQTPLRDLAQRALFDEDTVNATFPDVSIVHISCRRASGTALWGYHSMRTRYLARQANNEFVRPLSSKVIEGGNHFWHWDFPKDFLQTLADSMRG
;
A
#
# COMPACT_ATOMS: atom_id res chain seq x y z
N MET A 1 -16.07 -5.14 4.24
CA MET A 1 -14.59 -4.93 4.15
C MET A 1 -14.26 -4.27 2.83
N LEU A 2 -13.35 -3.29 2.84
CA LEU A 2 -12.75 -2.71 1.64
C LEU A 2 -11.27 -3.09 1.59
N LEU A 3 -10.73 -3.37 0.40
CA LEU A 3 -9.32 -3.66 0.21
C LEU A 3 -8.73 -2.67 -0.79
N GLY A 4 -7.69 -1.97 -0.35
CA GLY A 4 -6.77 -1.27 -1.23
C GLY A 4 -5.51 -2.11 -1.42
N TRP A 5 -4.94 -2.09 -2.62
CA TRP A 5 -3.64 -2.70 -2.91
C TRP A 5 -2.71 -1.64 -3.50
N SER A 6 -1.43 -1.69 -3.12
CA SER A 6 -0.41 -0.80 -3.66
C SER A 6 -0.80 0.68 -3.50
N ILE A 7 -0.57 1.52 -4.52
CA ILE A 7 -0.98 2.92 -4.53
C ILE A 7 -2.50 3.10 -4.44
N GLY A 8 -3.29 2.10 -4.83
CA GLY A 8 -4.75 2.08 -4.66
C GLY A 8 -5.20 2.15 -3.20
N CYS A 9 -4.31 1.85 -2.24
CA CYS A 9 -4.55 2.12 -0.83
C CYS A 9 -4.83 3.60 -0.55
N ALA A 10 -4.22 4.53 -1.29
CA ALA A 10 -4.49 5.97 -1.15
C ALA A 10 -5.96 6.31 -1.40
N THR A 11 -6.55 5.68 -2.43
CA THR A 11 -7.98 5.83 -2.73
C THR A 11 -8.84 5.21 -1.66
N ALA A 12 -8.47 4.04 -1.13
CA ALA A 12 -9.24 3.41 -0.06
C ALA A 12 -9.18 4.20 1.25
N ILE A 13 -8.03 4.83 1.55
CA ILE A 13 -7.83 5.74 2.69
C ILE A 13 -8.69 6.99 2.56
N SER A 14 -8.83 7.54 1.35
CA SER A 14 -9.59 8.78 1.14
C SER A 14 -11.05 8.66 1.59
N LEU A 15 -11.65 7.48 1.48
CA LEU A 15 -13.01 7.17 1.95
C LEU A 15 -13.17 7.43 3.45
N LEU A 16 -12.15 7.14 4.25
CA LEU A 16 -12.14 7.32 5.71
C LEU A 16 -11.66 8.70 6.15
N SER A 17 -11.22 9.54 5.22
CA SER A 17 -10.58 10.82 5.54
C SER A 17 -11.55 12.00 5.57
N ASN A 18 -12.73 11.90 4.93
CA ASN A 18 -13.62 13.05 4.73
C ASN A 18 -15.09 12.63 4.84
N ALA A 19 -15.75 13.04 5.92
CA ALA A 19 -17.17 12.78 6.15
C ALA A 19 -18.10 13.37 5.07
N ARG A 20 -17.65 14.42 4.37
CA ARG A 20 -18.43 15.08 3.31
C ARG A 20 -18.32 14.40 1.95
N LEU A 21 -17.51 13.34 1.83
CA LEU A 21 -17.34 12.64 0.56
C LEU A 21 -18.60 11.87 0.16
N LEU A 22 -19.36 11.38 1.15
CA LEU A 22 -20.58 10.61 0.97
C LEU A 22 -21.78 11.41 1.46
N GLY A 23 -22.93 11.25 0.80
CA GLY A 23 -24.20 11.66 1.40
C GLY A 23 -24.59 10.71 2.54
N GLN A 24 -25.53 11.15 3.38
CA GLN A 24 -25.96 10.39 4.56
C GLN A 24 -26.43 8.98 4.19
N GLU A 25 -27.22 8.84 3.13
CA GLU A 25 -27.72 7.53 2.67
C GLU A 25 -26.59 6.57 2.30
N GLN A 26 -25.57 7.03 1.56
CA GLN A 26 -24.43 6.18 1.19
C GLN A 26 -23.57 5.84 2.40
N HIS A 27 -23.41 6.79 3.33
CA HIS A 27 -22.70 6.57 4.58
C HIS A 27 -23.40 5.52 5.45
N ASP A 28 -24.71 5.66 5.69
CA ASP A 28 -25.50 4.73 6.49
C ASP A 28 -25.51 3.32 5.88
N PHE A 29 -25.60 3.24 4.55
CA PHE A 29 -25.50 1.97 3.85
C PHE A 29 -24.13 1.32 4.02
N LEU A 30 -23.05 2.07 3.77
CA LEU A 30 -21.69 1.52 3.86
C LEU A 30 -21.32 1.15 5.30
N SER A 31 -21.78 1.90 6.29
CA SER A 31 -21.52 1.63 7.71
C SER A 31 -22.03 0.26 8.17
N GLN A 32 -23.05 -0.30 7.49
CA GLN A 32 -23.56 -1.64 7.78
C GLN A 32 -22.62 -2.77 7.32
N TYR A 33 -21.74 -2.52 6.34
CA TYR A 33 -20.92 -3.55 5.70
C TYR A 33 -19.40 -3.30 5.81
N LEU A 34 -19.02 -2.05 6.05
CA LEU A 34 -17.64 -1.63 6.16
C LEU A 34 -17.22 -1.66 7.64
N THR A 35 -16.60 -2.76 8.02
CA THR A 35 -16.02 -2.96 9.37
C THR A 35 -14.49 -2.91 9.39
N LYS A 36 -13.89 -3.12 8.21
CA LYS A 36 -12.43 -3.22 8.03
C LYS A 36 -12.00 -2.60 6.71
N LEU A 37 -10.90 -1.87 6.76
CA LEU A 37 -10.12 -1.46 5.61
C LEU A 37 -8.80 -2.25 5.60
N VAL A 38 -8.59 -3.06 4.57
CA VAL A 38 -7.33 -3.77 4.33
C VAL A 38 -6.43 -2.91 3.46
N LEU A 39 -5.26 -2.58 3.97
CA LEU A 39 -4.18 -1.93 3.24
C LEU A 39 -3.17 -3.02 2.86
N TYR A 40 -3.25 -3.48 1.62
CA TYR A 40 -2.41 -4.56 1.11
C TYR A 40 -1.20 -4.01 0.36
N ASP A 41 -0.04 -4.20 0.99
CA ASP A 41 1.29 -3.85 0.53
C ASP A 41 1.42 -2.42 -0.06
N PRO A 42 0.95 -1.38 0.65
CA PRO A 42 1.05 0.00 0.17
C PRO A 42 2.50 0.49 0.12
N PRO A 43 2.93 1.17 -0.96
CA PRO A 43 4.17 1.93 -0.94
C PRO A 43 4.07 3.11 0.03
N TYR A 44 5.21 3.61 0.51
CA TYR A 44 5.27 4.81 1.37
C TYR A 44 4.52 6.02 0.79
N SER A 45 4.49 6.14 -0.55
CA SER A 45 3.82 7.22 -1.28
C SER A 45 2.30 7.17 -1.16
N ALA A 46 1.70 5.99 -0.91
CA ALA A 46 0.26 5.86 -0.68
C ALA A 46 -0.19 6.60 0.60
N PHE A 47 0.74 6.85 1.52
CA PHE A 47 0.54 7.59 2.76
C PHE A 47 1.11 9.02 2.71
N GLY A 48 1.68 9.44 1.59
CA GLY A 48 2.42 10.70 1.49
C GLY A 48 3.64 10.79 2.41
N PHE A 49 4.23 9.64 2.79
CA PHE A 49 5.45 9.62 3.60
C PHE A 49 6.67 10.03 2.79
N ASP A 50 7.73 10.42 3.47
CA ASP A 50 8.97 10.78 2.81
C ASP A 50 9.67 9.51 2.29
N SER A 51 10.27 9.64 1.11
CA SER A 51 11.06 8.57 0.50
C SER A 51 12.27 8.22 1.37
N PHE A 52 12.62 6.94 1.43
CA PHE A 52 13.84 6.46 2.09
C PHE A 52 15.12 6.74 1.30
N SER A 53 14.99 7.15 0.03
CA SER A 53 16.10 7.40 -0.88
C SER A 53 15.88 8.66 -1.68
N SER A 54 16.92 9.50 -1.78
CA SER A 54 16.96 10.64 -2.70
C SER A 54 17.27 10.23 -4.15
N LYS A 55 17.69 8.98 -4.38
CA LYS A 55 18.13 8.49 -5.70
C LYS A 55 17.00 7.98 -6.60
N GLY A 56 15.74 8.05 -6.15
CA GLY A 56 14.58 7.60 -6.91
C GLY A 56 14.50 6.08 -7.13
N TYR A 57 13.50 5.63 -7.89
CA TYR A 57 13.34 4.24 -8.29
C TYR A 57 14.44 3.83 -9.29
N PRO A 58 15.04 2.64 -9.19
CA PRO A 58 16.17 2.22 -10.03
C PRO A 58 15.83 1.93 -11.52
N LEU A 59 14.72 2.46 -12.05
CA LEU A 59 14.10 1.95 -13.28
C LEU A 59 13.92 3.02 -14.34
N LEU A 60 14.88 3.92 -14.47
CA LEU A 60 14.86 4.90 -15.55
C LEU A 60 15.15 4.19 -16.88
N GLY A 61 14.09 3.72 -17.55
CA GLY A 61 14.12 3.51 -18.99
C GLY A 61 14.32 4.84 -19.71
N LYS A 62 14.90 4.81 -20.90
CA LYS A 62 15.12 6.01 -21.72
C LYS A 62 13.81 6.55 -22.30
N THR A 63 12.81 5.68 -22.43
CA THR A 63 11.46 6.03 -22.89
C THR A 63 10.43 5.73 -21.81
N THR A 64 9.25 6.33 -21.93
CA THR A 64 8.09 6.02 -21.08
C THR A 64 7.79 4.52 -21.10
N GLU A 65 7.69 3.91 -22.29
CA GLU A 65 7.42 2.47 -22.45
C GLU A 65 8.43 1.59 -21.70
N GLU A 66 9.72 1.89 -21.87
CA GLU A 66 10.81 1.17 -21.22
C GLU A 66 10.76 1.36 -19.69
N HIS A 67 10.49 2.58 -19.24
CA HIS A 67 10.35 2.89 -17.82
C HIS A 67 9.25 2.05 -17.17
N TYR A 68 8.06 1.96 -17.78
CA TYR A 68 6.96 1.19 -17.21
C TYR A 68 7.13 -0.32 -17.33
N THR A 69 7.79 -0.78 -18.40
CA THR A 69 8.18 -2.19 -18.53
C THR A 69 9.14 -2.58 -17.41
N ASN A 70 10.14 -1.74 -17.12
CA ASN A 70 11.08 -1.94 -16.04
C ASN A 70 10.40 -1.83 -14.67
N PHE A 71 9.54 -0.82 -14.49
CA PHE A 71 8.69 -0.65 -13.30
C PHE A 71 7.93 -1.90 -12.97
N ARG A 72 7.15 -2.43 -13.93
CA ARG A 72 6.36 -3.64 -13.77
C ARG A 72 7.22 -4.82 -13.29
N ARG A 73 8.37 -5.05 -13.93
CA ARG A 73 9.29 -6.14 -13.56
C ARG A 73 9.84 -5.97 -12.15
N PHE A 74 10.26 -4.76 -11.79
CA PHE A 74 10.78 -4.47 -10.46
C PHE A 74 9.73 -4.62 -9.37
N VAL A 75 8.55 -4.02 -9.53
CA VAL A 75 7.53 -4.08 -8.46
C VAL A 75 7.02 -5.51 -8.26
N SER A 76 7.06 -6.34 -9.30
CA SER A 76 6.72 -7.76 -9.21
C SER A 76 7.90 -8.68 -8.88
N SER A 77 9.10 -8.15 -8.64
CA SER A 77 10.26 -8.95 -8.25
C SER A 77 10.22 -9.37 -6.79
N TYR A 78 11.02 -10.39 -6.47
CA TYR A 78 11.27 -10.83 -5.11
C TYR A 78 12.59 -10.23 -4.60
N PHE A 79 12.56 -9.58 -3.45
CA PHE A 79 13.72 -8.95 -2.83
C PHE A 79 14.14 -9.71 -1.58
N ASP A 80 15.45 -9.91 -1.42
CA ASP A 80 16.01 -10.68 -0.31
C ASP A 80 16.49 -9.73 0.81
N HIS A 81 15.54 -9.02 1.41
CA HIS A 81 15.80 -8.13 2.53
C HIS A 81 16.29 -8.92 3.76
N PRO A 82 17.17 -8.34 4.60
CA PRO A 82 17.55 -8.95 5.87
C PRO A 82 16.33 -9.24 6.75
N LYS A 83 16.28 -10.42 7.37
CA LYS A 83 15.17 -10.80 8.27
C LYS A 83 15.06 -9.87 9.49
N ASP A 84 16.21 -9.41 9.97
CA ASP A 84 16.42 -8.49 11.08
C ASP A 84 16.54 -7.03 10.61
N TRP A 85 15.99 -6.70 9.44
CA TRP A 85 16.03 -5.33 8.93
C TRP A 85 15.41 -4.34 9.93
N ASP A 86 16.23 -3.37 10.35
CA ASP A 86 16.02 -2.45 11.47
C ASP A 86 15.44 -1.09 11.02
N GLY A 87 14.94 -1.01 9.79
CA GLY A 87 14.53 0.26 9.21
C GLY A 87 15.64 1.02 8.49
N ASN A 88 16.91 0.58 8.50
CA ASN A 88 17.97 1.26 7.76
C ASN A 88 17.88 0.96 6.25
N PRO A 89 17.52 1.93 5.38
CA PRO A 89 17.31 1.66 3.97
C PRO A 89 18.57 1.21 3.22
N ALA A 90 19.76 1.52 3.74
CA ALA A 90 21.02 1.08 3.16
C ALA A 90 21.22 -0.45 3.24
N LYS A 91 20.52 -1.13 4.16
CA LYS A 91 20.56 -2.58 4.33
C LYS A 91 19.53 -3.33 3.48
N MET A 92 18.62 -2.62 2.80
CA MET A 92 17.64 -3.27 1.92
C MET A 92 18.32 -3.86 0.68
N ASP A 93 17.77 -4.96 0.16
CA ASP A 93 18.03 -5.35 -1.22
C ASP A 93 17.33 -4.39 -2.18
N HIS A 94 18.09 -3.81 -3.09
CA HIS A 94 17.61 -2.87 -4.12
C HIS A 94 17.65 -3.49 -5.53
N ARG A 95 18.24 -4.67 -5.68
CA ARG A 95 18.44 -5.32 -6.97
C ARG A 95 17.17 -6.07 -7.38
N GLY A 96 16.61 -6.81 -6.42
CA GLY A 96 15.50 -7.72 -6.65
C GLY A 96 15.91 -8.87 -7.58
N ASN A 97 15.14 -9.95 -7.52
CA ASN A 97 15.29 -11.08 -8.42
C ASN A 97 14.35 -10.93 -9.61
N LEU A 98 14.83 -10.26 -10.66
CA LEU A 98 14.06 -9.96 -11.87
C LEU A 98 13.70 -11.20 -12.71
N GLU A 99 14.41 -12.32 -12.52
CA GLU A 99 14.12 -13.59 -13.20
C GLU A 99 12.85 -14.24 -12.64
N HIS A 100 12.62 -14.07 -11.34
CA HIS A 100 11.46 -14.59 -10.63
C HIS A 100 10.33 -13.57 -10.46
N ALA A 101 10.33 -12.48 -11.24
CA ALA A 101 9.27 -11.49 -11.17
C ALA A 101 7.92 -12.10 -11.57
N THR A 102 6.86 -11.85 -10.79
CA THR A 102 5.52 -12.42 -11.04
C THR A 102 5.03 -12.15 -12.46
N CYS A 103 5.30 -10.96 -12.99
CA CYS A 103 4.84 -10.60 -14.34
C CYS A 103 5.49 -11.43 -15.46
N ASN A 104 6.58 -12.15 -15.18
CA ASN A 104 7.20 -13.06 -16.16
C ASN A 104 6.31 -14.29 -16.42
N SER A 105 5.35 -14.59 -15.54
CA SER A 105 4.38 -15.68 -15.71
C SER A 105 3.19 -15.30 -16.59
N TRP A 106 3.03 -14.01 -16.93
CA TRP A 106 1.88 -13.51 -17.67
C TRP A 106 2.05 -13.75 -19.17
N THR A 107 0.96 -14.15 -19.84
CA THR A 107 0.87 -14.06 -21.30
C THR A 107 0.75 -12.60 -21.74
N ASP A 108 1.03 -12.32 -23.02
CA ASP A 108 0.84 -10.98 -23.58
C ASP A 108 -0.61 -10.50 -23.43
N GLU A 109 -1.59 -11.40 -23.60
CA GLU A 109 -3.00 -11.09 -23.39
C GLU A 109 -3.30 -10.70 -21.95
N GLN A 110 -2.78 -11.46 -20.97
CA GLN A 110 -2.92 -11.14 -19.56
C GLN A 110 -2.25 -9.79 -19.23
N SER A 111 -1.04 -9.58 -19.72
CA SER A 111 -0.30 -8.34 -19.55
C SER A 111 -1.11 -7.14 -20.05
N ASN A 112 -1.66 -7.22 -21.26
CA ASN A 112 -2.44 -6.14 -21.87
C ASN A 112 -3.76 -5.87 -21.15
N LYS A 113 -4.32 -6.87 -20.46
CA LYS A 113 -5.54 -6.73 -19.66
C LYS A 113 -5.27 -6.16 -18.26
N ILE A 114 -4.12 -6.46 -17.68
CA ILE A 114 -3.77 -6.12 -16.30
C ILE A 114 -3.04 -4.78 -16.21
N PHE A 115 -2.28 -4.40 -17.24
CA PHE A 115 -1.39 -3.26 -17.20
C PHE A 115 -1.65 -2.26 -18.33
N ASP A 116 -1.99 -1.02 -17.97
CA ASP A 116 -2.19 0.10 -18.89
C ASP A 116 -1.21 1.23 -18.58
N ILE A 117 -0.17 1.34 -19.42
CA ILE A 117 0.86 2.38 -19.32
C ILE A 117 0.26 3.79 -19.44
N LYS A 118 -0.72 3.99 -20.32
CA LYS A 118 -1.33 5.30 -20.56
C LYS A 118 -2.15 5.74 -19.35
N ALA A 119 -2.84 4.81 -18.68
CA ALA A 119 -3.53 5.08 -17.43
C ALA A 119 -2.54 5.40 -16.29
N ALA A 120 -1.48 4.60 -16.14
CA ALA A 120 -0.46 4.81 -15.10
C ALA A 120 0.20 6.19 -15.19
N VAL A 121 0.61 6.61 -16.40
CA VAL A 121 1.20 7.93 -16.65
C VAL A 121 0.25 9.06 -16.26
N ARG A 122 -1.02 8.95 -16.66
CA ARG A 122 -2.00 10.02 -16.47
C ARG A 122 -2.48 10.14 -15.03
N SER A 123 -2.60 9.02 -14.32
CA SER A 123 -3.35 8.97 -13.05
C SER A 123 -2.51 8.55 -11.85
N GLU A 124 -1.57 7.61 -11.98
CA GLU A 124 -0.84 7.06 -10.83
C GLU A 124 0.45 7.84 -10.53
N MET A 125 1.18 8.29 -11.55
CA MET A 125 2.45 8.99 -11.35
C MET A 125 2.37 10.25 -10.47
N PRO A 126 1.38 11.14 -10.64
CA PRO A 126 1.25 12.29 -9.74
C PRO A 126 1.10 11.88 -8.26
N ALA A 127 0.53 10.69 -8.01
CA ALA A 127 0.32 10.11 -6.69
C ALA A 127 1.55 9.38 -6.13
N VAL A 128 2.58 9.07 -6.93
CA VAL A 128 3.78 8.33 -6.47
C VAL A 128 4.94 9.26 -6.08
N GLY A 129 5.10 10.41 -6.74
CA GLY A 129 6.26 11.30 -6.49
C GLY A 129 6.03 12.78 -6.81
N GLY A 130 4.78 13.23 -6.86
CA GLY A 130 4.41 14.55 -7.33
C GLY A 130 3.62 15.41 -6.32
N PRO A 131 2.87 16.43 -6.80
CA PRO A 131 2.17 17.39 -5.96
C PRO A 131 1.09 16.77 -5.07
N LEU A 132 0.71 15.52 -5.32
CA LEU A 132 -0.28 14.82 -4.50
C LEU A 132 0.29 14.26 -3.19
N GLN A 133 1.61 14.21 -2.99
CA GLN A 133 2.16 13.66 -1.73
C GLN A 133 1.68 14.41 -0.48
N THR A 134 1.56 15.74 -0.55
CA THR A 134 1.03 16.54 0.57
C THR A 134 -0.46 16.25 0.83
N PRO A 135 -1.37 16.31 -0.17
CA PRO A 135 -2.74 15.84 0.00
C PRO A 135 -2.85 14.40 0.52
N LEU A 136 -2.07 13.45 -0.02
CA LEU A 136 -2.11 12.06 0.43
C LEU A 136 -1.69 11.91 1.90
N ARG A 137 -0.70 12.67 2.34
CA ARG A 137 -0.29 12.74 3.74
C ARG A 137 -1.41 13.24 4.64
N ASP A 138 -2.12 14.28 4.21
CA ASP A 138 -3.27 14.83 4.92
C ASP A 138 -4.43 13.82 4.98
N LEU A 139 -4.75 13.13 3.87
CA LEU A 139 -5.77 12.08 3.86
C LEU A 139 -5.41 10.95 4.84
N ALA A 140 -4.16 10.49 4.83
CA ALA A 140 -3.69 9.44 5.74
C ALA A 140 -3.71 9.90 7.21
N GLN A 141 -3.29 11.14 7.49
CA GLN A 141 -3.33 11.72 8.84
C GLN A 141 -4.77 11.76 9.37
N ARG A 142 -5.71 12.28 8.56
CA ARG A 142 -7.12 12.36 8.92
C ARG A 142 -7.77 10.99 9.12
N ALA A 143 -7.53 10.07 8.19
CA ALA A 143 -8.14 8.75 8.25
C ALA A 143 -7.64 7.90 9.42
N LEU A 144 -6.37 8.04 9.84
CA LEU A 144 -5.72 7.11 10.77
C LEU A 144 -5.48 7.68 12.16
N PHE A 145 -5.40 9.00 12.30
CA PHE A 145 -4.82 9.63 13.49
C PHE A 145 -5.56 10.89 13.96
N ASP A 146 -6.62 11.31 13.27
CA ASP A 146 -7.46 12.45 13.66
C ASP A 146 -8.78 11.93 14.26
N GLU A 147 -8.95 12.07 15.57
CA GLU A 147 -10.08 11.49 16.31
C GLU A 147 -11.43 12.04 15.80
N ASP A 148 -11.51 13.34 15.58
CA ASP A 148 -12.74 13.99 15.09
C ASP A 148 -13.14 13.45 13.71
N THR A 149 -12.19 13.33 12.78
CA THR A 149 -12.46 12.74 11.46
C THR A 149 -12.86 11.27 11.56
N VAL A 150 -12.18 10.48 12.41
CA VAL A 150 -12.52 9.06 12.58
C VAL A 150 -13.94 8.91 13.10
N ASN A 151 -14.32 9.71 14.10
CA ASN A 151 -15.66 9.72 14.69
C ASN A 151 -16.73 10.21 13.71
N ALA A 152 -16.41 11.18 12.84
CA ALA A 152 -17.35 11.74 11.86
C ALA A 152 -17.48 10.90 10.58
N THR A 153 -16.56 9.96 10.32
CA THR A 153 -16.60 9.07 9.16
C THR A 153 -17.08 7.70 9.58
N PHE A 154 -16.19 6.72 9.70
CA PHE A 154 -16.55 5.35 10.06
C PHE A 154 -15.82 4.98 11.37
N PRO A 155 -16.36 5.31 12.56
CA PRO A 155 -15.68 5.10 13.84
C PRO A 155 -15.35 3.63 14.09
N ASP A 156 -16.23 2.72 13.67
CA ASP A 156 -16.09 1.28 13.93
C ASP A 156 -15.20 0.56 12.91
N VAL A 157 -14.64 1.27 11.93
CA VAL A 157 -13.74 0.66 10.94
C VAL A 157 -12.33 0.52 11.50
N SER A 158 -11.87 -0.72 11.60
CA SER A 158 -10.46 -1.02 11.92
C SER A 158 -9.61 -1.19 10.67
N ILE A 159 -8.29 -1.04 10.82
CA ILE A 159 -7.31 -1.21 9.74
C ILE A 159 -6.62 -2.56 9.87
N VAL A 160 -6.43 -3.24 8.73
CA VAL A 160 -5.55 -4.39 8.60
C VAL A 160 -4.46 -4.03 7.60
N HIS A 161 -3.23 -3.86 8.08
CA HIS A 161 -2.08 -3.57 7.23
C HIS A 161 -1.33 -4.87 6.92
N ILE A 162 -1.45 -5.35 5.68
CA ILE A 162 -0.72 -6.51 5.18
C ILE A 162 0.51 -6.01 4.43
N SER A 163 1.71 -6.45 4.82
CA SER A 163 2.95 -6.13 4.11
C SER A 163 3.64 -7.40 3.65
N CYS A 164 4.29 -7.36 2.49
CA CYS A 164 5.00 -8.48 1.90
C CYS A 164 6.51 -8.28 2.08
N ARG A 165 7.17 -9.21 2.79
CA ARG A 165 8.59 -9.08 3.18
C ARG A 165 9.53 -9.04 1.99
N ARG A 166 9.19 -9.70 0.89
CA ARG A 166 9.99 -9.76 -0.35
C ARG A 166 9.47 -8.81 -1.42
N ALA A 167 8.59 -7.86 -1.07
CA ALA A 167 8.21 -6.77 -1.97
C ALA A 167 9.34 -5.75 -2.11
N SER A 168 9.22 -4.82 -3.05
CA SER A 168 10.22 -3.76 -3.22
C SER A 168 10.39 -2.90 -1.96
N GLY A 169 11.56 -2.28 -1.83
CA GLY A 169 11.87 -1.40 -0.71
C GLY A 169 10.86 -0.27 -0.48
N THR A 170 10.07 0.13 -1.48
CA THR A 170 9.05 1.17 -1.34
C THR A 170 7.84 0.73 -0.51
N ALA A 171 7.37 -0.50 -0.70
CA ALA A 171 6.31 -1.11 0.10
C ALA A 171 6.82 -1.43 1.51
N LEU A 172 8.00 -2.04 1.60
CA LEU A 172 8.60 -2.38 2.89
C LEU A 172 8.88 -1.12 3.74
N TRP A 173 9.31 -0.02 3.11
CA TRP A 173 9.46 1.27 3.77
C TRP A 173 8.13 1.89 4.19
N GLY A 174 7.07 1.74 3.37
CA GLY A 174 5.71 2.17 3.72
C GLY A 174 5.20 1.47 4.97
N TYR A 175 5.40 0.15 5.06
CA TYR A 175 5.10 -0.64 6.25
C TYR A 175 5.88 -0.17 7.48
N HIS A 176 7.20 -0.09 7.37
CA HIS A 176 8.06 0.35 8.47
C HIS A 176 7.68 1.74 8.97
N SER A 177 7.51 2.70 8.06
CA SER A 177 7.16 4.08 8.39
C SER A 177 5.80 4.18 9.08
N MET A 178 4.79 3.46 8.59
CA MET A 178 3.47 3.42 9.22
C MET A 178 3.56 2.83 10.62
N ARG A 179 4.22 1.68 10.76
CA ARG A 179 4.35 0.98 12.05
C ARG A 179 5.07 1.84 13.09
N THR A 180 6.18 2.46 12.71
CA THR A 180 6.96 3.32 13.61
C THR A 180 6.14 4.52 14.07
N ARG A 181 5.41 5.18 13.16
CA ARG A 181 4.53 6.31 13.52
C ARG A 181 3.38 5.87 14.42
N TYR A 182 2.73 4.75 14.10
CA TYR A 182 1.64 4.19 14.89
C TYR A 182 2.06 3.89 16.32
N LEU A 183 3.17 3.15 16.49
CA LEU A 183 3.68 2.77 17.81
C LEU A 183 4.16 3.98 18.61
N ALA A 184 4.78 4.98 17.96
CA ALA A 184 5.19 6.21 18.65
C ALA A 184 3.99 6.97 19.22
N ARG A 185 2.92 7.13 18.42
CA ARG A 185 1.68 7.77 18.88
C ARG A 185 1.02 7.00 20.01
N GLN A 186 0.94 5.68 19.87
CA GLN A 186 0.39 4.82 20.91
C GLN A 186 1.18 4.93 22.23
N ALA A 187 2.52 4.97 22.17
CA ALA A 187 3.38 5.15 23.33
C ALA A 187 3.21 6.52 24.00
N ASN A 188 2.83 7.54 23.23
CA ASN A 188 2.52 8.88 23.72
C ASN A 188 1.08 9.05 24.23
N ASN A 189 0.26 7.99 24.21
CA ASN A 189 -1.19 8.04 24.47
C ASN A 189 -1.94 9.01 23.53
N GLU A 190 -1.43 9.20 22.30
CA GLU A 190 -2.14 9.92 21.25
C GLU A 190 -3.18 8.99 20.60
N PHE A 191 -4.26 9.59 20.09
CA PHE A 191 -5.28 8.83 19.37
C PHE A 191 -4.69 8.13 18.14
N VAL A 192 -5.08 6.85 17.97
CA VAL A 192 -4.80 6.05 16.79
C VAL A 192 -6.02 5.22 16.44
N ARG A 193 -6.41 5.19 15.15
CA ARG A 193 -7.44 4.25 14.67
C ARG A 193 -6.97 2.81 14.94
N PRO A 194 -7.81 1.88 15.41
CA PRO A 194 -7.40 0.49 15.63
C PRO A 194 -6.76 -0.12 14.39
N LEU A 195 -5.52 -0.60 14.53
CA LEU A 195 -4.74 -1.17 13.42
C LEU A 195 -4.08 -2.47 13.85
N SER A 196 -4.28 -3.50 13.03
CA SER A 196 -3.52 -4.75 13.10
C SER A 196 -2.55 -4.83 11.92
N SER A 197 -1.43 -5.53 12.10
CA SER A 197 -0.40 -5.69 11.08
C SER A 197 -0.09 -7.17 10.84
N LYS A 198 0.08 -7.55 9.57
CA LYS A 198 0.53 -8.90 9.17
C LYS A 198 1.64 -8.79 8.14
N VAL A 199 2.77 -9.46 8.39
CA VAL A 199 3.88 -9.54 7.44
C VAL A 199 3.88 -10.93 6.80
N ILE A 200 3.93 -10.96 5.47
CA ILE A 200 4.01 -12.18 4.66
C ILE A 200 5.47 -12.40 4.31
N GLU A 201 6.14 -13.30 5.03
CA GLU A 201 7.60 -13.51 4.94
C GLU A 201 8.09 -13.94 3.55
N GLY A 202 7.28 -14.72 2.82
CA GLY A 202 7.63 -15.20 1.47
C GLY A 202 7.07 -14.38 0.32
N GLY A 203 6.14 -13.45 0.59
CA GLY A 203 5.37 -12.77 -0.45
C GLY A 203 6.11 -11.57 -1.03
N ASN A 204 5.94 -11.33 -2.34
CA ASN A 204 6.26 -10.07 -3.00
C ASN A 204 5.01 -9.17 -3.12
N HIS A 205 5.11 -8.09 -3.87
CA HIS A 205 4.02 -7.13 -4.08
C HIS A 205 2.76 -7.73 -4.74
N PHE A 206 2.93 -8.83 -5.47
CA PHE A 206 1.88 -9.58 -6.18
C PHE A 206 1.61 -10.93 -5.52
N TRP A 207 1.82 -11.06 -4.21
CA TRP A 207 1.55 -12.30 -3.48
C TRP A 207 0.15 -12.89 -3.72
N HIS A 208 -0.87 -12.04 -3.92
CA HIS A 208 -2.22 -12.44 -4.30
C HIS A 208 -2.32 -13.19 -5.65
N TRP A 209 -1.37 -12.96 -6.55
CA TRP A 209 -1.26 -13.63 -7.84
C TRP A 209 -0.52 -14.97 -7.72
N ASP A 210 0.63 -14.97 -7.04
CA ASP A 210 1.49 -16.15 -6.94
C ASP A 210 0.93 -17.20 -5.97
N PHE A 211 0.23 -16.76 -4.92
CA PHE A 211 -0.31 -17.62 -3.86
C PHE A 211 -1.76 -17.25 -3.53
N PRO A 212 -2.70 -17.37 -4.49
CA PRO A 212 -4.06 -16.83 -4.34
C PRO A 212 -4.86 -17.50 -3.21
N LYS A 213 -4.64 -18.79 -2.95
CA LYS A 213 -5.30 -19.51 -1.86
C LYS A 213 -4.87 -18.97 -0.49
N ASP A 214 -3.58 -18.78 -0.29
CA ASP A 214 -3.03 -18.29 0.98
C ASP A 214 -3.42 -16.82 1.21
N PHE A 215 -3.48 -16.03 0.13
CA PHE A 215 -4.00 -14.67 0.16
C PHE A 215 -5.47 -14.62 0.59
N LEU A 216 -6.35 -15.39 -0.06
CA LEU A 216 -7.77 -15.43 0.28
C LEU A 216 -8.02 -15.94 1.70
N GLN A 217 -7.28 -16.98 2.12
CA GLN A 217 -7.35 -17.47 3.49
C GLN A 217 -6.94 -16.39 4.49
N THR A 218 -5.84 -15.67 4.21
CA THR A 218 -5.38 -14.57 5.04
C THR A 218 -6.41 -13.45 5.15
N LEU A 219 -7.06 -13.07 4.04
CA LEU A 219 -8.13 -12.07 4.08
C LEU A 219 -9.32 -12.56 4.92
N ALA A 220 -9.74 -13.81 4.75
CA ALA A 220 -10.83 -14.40 5.51
C ALA A 220 -10.53 -14.45 7.02
N ASP A 221 -9.29 -14.77 7.39
CA ASP A 221 -8.86 -14.79 8.79
C ASP A 221 -8.83 -13.36 9.38
N SER A 222 -8.32 -12.38 8.62
CA SER A 222 -8.32 -10.97 9.01
C SER A 222 -9.71 -10.36 9.16
N MET A 223 -10.75 -10.97 8.59
CA MET A 223 -12.14 -10.55 8.78
C MET A 223 -12.73 -11.02 10.12
N ARG A 224 -12.23 -12.12 10.69
CA ARG A 224 -12.83 -12.76 11.87
C ARG A 224 -12.28 -12.27 13.21
N GLY A 225 -11.04 -11.79 13.23
CA GLY A 225 -10.43 -11.15 14.40
C GLY A 225 -10.66 -9.65 14.40
#